data_AF-A0A6P0NL12-F1
#
_entry.id   AF-A0A6P0NL12-F1
#
_cell.length_a   1.000
_cell.length_b   1.000
_cell.length_c   1.000
_cell.angle_alpha   90.00
_cell.angle_beta   90.00
_cell.angle_gamma   90.00
#
_symmetry.space_group_name_H-M   'P 1'
#
loop_
_entity.id
_entity.type
_entity.pdbx_description
1 polymer ?
#
loop_
_entity_poly.entity_id
_entity_poly.type
_entity_poly.pdbx_seq_one_letter_code
_entity_poly.pdbx_strand_id
1 'polypeptide(L)' 'MWSFVGNKNHKQWLWLAMDIDSKEIVGFYLGERGEKGALGLWNS' A
#
# COMPACT_ATOMS: atom_id res chain seq x y z
N MET A 1 -2.89 -20.48 -3.47
CA MET A 1 -3.76 -20.27 -2.29
C MET A 1 -4.65 -19.07 -2.57
N TRP A 2 -5.96 -19.26 -2.72
CA TRP A 2 -6.90 -18.17 -2.95
C TRP A 2 -7.67 -17.92 -1.65
N SER A 3 -7.57 -16.72 -1.08
CA SER A 3 -8.39 -16.34 0.06
C SER A 3 -9.80 -15.95 -0.43
N PHE A 4 -10.83 -16.52 0.19
CA PHE A 4 -12.21 -16.12 -0.02
C PHE A 4 -12.49 -14.84 0.77
N VAL A 5 -12.54 -13.70 0.10
CA VAL A 5 -12.80 -12.39 0.73
C VAL A 5 -14.31 -12.16 0.81
N GLY A 6 -14.89 -12.40 1.99
CA GLY A 6 -16.34 -12.29 2.25
C GLY A 6 -16.88 -10.85 2.33
N ASN A 7 -16.03 -9.84 2.55
CA ASN A 7 -16.43 -8.43 2.59
C ASN A 7 -15.44 -7.57 1.80
N LYS A 8 -15.93 -6.91 0.74
CA LYS A 8 -15.13 -6.05 -0.16
C LYS A 8 -15.42 -4.55 0.02
N ASN A 9 -16.12 -4.17 1.09
CA ASN A 9 -16.52 -2.78 1.34
C ASN A 9 -15.33 -1.91 1.77
N HIS A 10 -14.33 -2.49 2.44
CA HIS A 10 -13.12 -1.80 2.87
C HIS A 10 -11.98 -2.06 1.89
N LYS A 11 -12.08 -1.45 0.70
CA LYS A 11 -10.99 -1.48 -0.28
C LYS A 11 -9.82 -0.66 0.25
N GLN A 12 -8.74 -1.34 0.61
CA GLN A 12 -7.48 -0.75 1.02
C GLN A 12 -6.43 -1.04 -0.05
N TRP A 13 -5.48 -0.12 -0.20
CA TRP A 13 -4.32 -0.24 -1.06
C TRP A 13 -3.07 -0.22 -0.20
N LEU A 14 -2.15 -1.12 -0.54
CA LEU A 14 -0.82 -1.16 0.03
C LEU A 14 0.10 -0.33 -0.88
N TRP A 15 0.49 0.83 -0.40
CA TRP A 15 1.54 1.64 -0.99
C TRP A 15 2.89 1.14 -0.53
N LEU A 16 3.85 1.04 -1.44
CA LEU A 16 5.20 0.54 -1.17
C LEU A 16 6.22 1.58 -1.62
N ALA A 17 7.11 1.97 -0.73
CA ALA A 17 8.34 2.68 -1.09
C ALA A 17 9.41 1.62 -1.39
N MET A 18 9.94 1.64 -2.61
CA MET A 18 10.95 0.70 -3.05
C MET A 18 12.22 1.45 -3.39
N ASP A 19 13.34 0.97 -2.85
CA ASP A 19 14.66 1.42 -3.29
C ASP A 19 14.95 0.87 -4.69
N ILE A 20 15.39 1.74 -5.60
CA ILE A 20 15.50 1.40 -7.02
C ILE A 20 16.67 0.46 -7.28
N ASP A 21 17.77 0.60 -6.55
CA ASP A 21 19.01 -0.13 -6.80
C ASP A 21 18.98 -1.52 -6.18
N SER A 22 18.59 -1.60 -4.90
CA SER A 22 18.51 -2.85 -4.14
C SER A 22 17.22 -3.65 -4.40
N LYS A 23 16.16 -3.00 -4.90
CA LYS A 23 14.79 -3.54 -4.99
C LYS A 23 14.17 -3.87 -3.64
N GLU A 24 14.73 -3.35 -2.55
CA GLU A 24 14.18 -3.55 -1.21
C GLU A 24 12.97 -2.65 -0.97
N ILE A 25 12.02 -3.16 -0.18
CA ILE A 25 10.90 -2.35 0.31
C ILE A 25 11.39 -1.64 1.57
N VAL A 26 11.49 -0.31 1.49
CA VAL A 26 12.00 0.52 2.59
C VAL A 26 10.89 1.17 3.42
N GLY A 27 9.64 1.08 2.96
CA GLY A 27 8.48 1.59 3.67
C GLY A 27 7.17 1.13 3.05
N PHE A 28 6.09 1.19 3.82
CA PHE A 28 4.75 0.91 3.31
C PHE A 28 3.68 1.71 4.05
N TYR A 29 2.55 1.91 3.37
CA TYR A 29 1.37 2.56 3.93
C TYR A 29 0.08 1.88 3.45
N LEU A 30 -0.87 1.66 4.35
CA LEU A 30 -2.21 1.15 4.01
C LEU A 30 -3.21 2.30 3.95
N GLY A 31 -3.85 2.49 2.80
CA GLY A 31 -4.84 3.56 2.64
C GLY A 31 -5.60 3.51 1.32
N GLU A 32 -6.19 4.63 0.93
CA GLU A 32 -6.89 4.75 -0.35
C GLU A 32 -5.95 4.70 -1.56
N ARG A 33 -6.46 4.45 -2.76
CA ARG A 33 -5.65 4.42 -4.01
C ARG A 33 -5.20 5.80 -4.48
N GLY A 34 -5.74 6.85 -3.87
CA GLY A 34 -5.60 8.21 -4.33
C GLY A 34 -4.38 8.92 -3.74
N GLU A 35 -4.31 10.21 -4.05
CA GLU A 35 -3.29 11.13 -3.55
C GLU A 35 -3.14 11.09 -2.03
N LYS A 36 -4.23 10.96 -1.26
CA LYS A 36 -4.13 10.90 0.20
C LYS A 36 -3.38 9.66 0.67
N GLY A 37 -3.51 8.55 -0.04
CA GLY A 37 -2.75 7.33 0.24
C GLY A 37 -1.26 7.49 -0.06
N ALA A 38 -0.93 8.11 -1.21
CA ALA A 38 0.46 8.42 -1.57
C ALA A 38 1.11 9.40 -0.58
N LEU A 39 0.38 10.44 -0.18
CA LEU A 39 0.84 11.41 0.82
C LEU A 39 1.01 10.75 2.20
N GLY A 40 0.16 9.77 2.54
CA GLY A 40 0.30 8.96 3.74
C GLY A 40 1.62 8.19 3.79
N LEU A 41 2.05 7.60 2.66
CA LEU A 41 3.37 6.97 2.54
C LEU A 41 4.51 7.99 2.68
N TRP A 42 4.38 9.18 2.10
CA TRP A 42 5.43 10.21 2.14
C TRP A 42 5.68 10.75 3.56
N ASN A 43 4.65 10.80 4.40
CA ASN A 43 4.71 11.36 5.75
C ASN A 43 4.98 10.32 6.86
N SER A 44 5.14 9.03 6.53
CA SER A 44 5.29 7.94 7.51
C SER A 44 6.71 7.71 7.98
#